data_AF-A0A8S8YM33-F1
#
_entry.id   AF-A0A8S8YM33-F1
#
_cell.length_a   1.000
_cell.length_b   1.000
_cell.length_c   1.000
_cell.angle_alpha   90.00
_cell.angle_beta   90.00
_cell.angle_gamma   90.00
#
_symmetry.space_group_name_H-M   'P 1'
#
loop_
_entity.id
_entity.type
_entity.pdbx_description
1 polymer ?
#
loop_
_entity_poly.entity_id
_entity_poly.type
_entity_poly.pdbx_seq_one_letter_code
_entity_poly.pdbx_strand_id
1 'polypeptide(L)'
;MELNVGQRLALAIDMHLILDAGAGTGKTQSIVGRTIEHYLSVDQRATRLLPPGPRPLPLSAGSLRIGLSEREDLTEWRGLLPSEVVVLTFTTRAAEEMRHRLWVELNRLRPGPTRDTGGKRRDSRVTHEGLIDQLTAMLEDAPIGTIDSFFSRLVAPWRADLSQRPTDEVIDDAERHVLLEQALEGLWRLRSPSDAVAAGSPVNAPPLLIESRDRLARRFGSRHDVRTVLSSLLSNRIFVDSVARRLESQGAVSESDVRHLIESIIAPSDNHFDTFVSNIHQACLDWVNHARTHGNDLDVANALVGGTRFQTLVEMVDVGPPATRWERWLWLHGLCMVTCTKSTHQKSKGQRIQRGNLYQFSRLWAPRNRHLGQCFRCCRKKTGKRVGCLNRRYLEQSRRPNFEVLGPCSILA
;
A
#
# COMPACT_ATOMS: atom_id res chain seq x y z
N MET A 1 -34.05 -3.27 24.71
CA MET A 1 -33.03 -2.20 24.81
C MET A 1 -33.49 -1.04 23.94
N GLU A 2 -33.72 0.14 24.50
CA GLU A 2 -34.12 1.30 23.69
C GLU A 2 -32.93 1.79 22.87
N LEU A 3 -33.06 1.73 21.55
CA LEU A 3 -32.07 2.24 20.61
C LEU A 3 -32.05 3.77 20.65
N ASN A 4 -30.85 4.35 20.65
CA ASN A 4 -30.74 5.81 20.51
C ASN A 4 -31.22 6.26 19.12
N VAL A 5 -31.45 7.56 18.92
CA VAL A 5 -31.99 8.09 17.66
C VAL A 5 -31.09 7.76 16.46
N GLY A 6 -29.77 7.88 16.61
CA GLY A 6 -28.81 7.56 15.56
C GLY A 6 -28.82 6.08 15.16
N GLN A 7 -28.93 5.18 16.14
CA GLN A 7 -29.06 3.74 15.93
C GLN A 7 -30.39 3.38 15.27
N ARG A 8 -31.48 4.05 15.62
CA ARG A 8 -32.77 3.88 14.91
C ARG A 8 -32.69 4.32 13.46
N LEU A 9 -32.07 5.47 13.18
CA LEU A 9 -31.85 5.94 11.81
C LEU A 9 -30.96 4.99 11.02
N ALA A 10 -29.98 4.36 11.67
CA ALA A 10 -29.11 3.36 11.05
C ALA A 10 -29.85 2.11 10.55
N LEU A 11 -31.04 1.80 11.10
CA LEU A 11 -31.88 0.68 10.67
C LEU A 11 -32.69 0.97 9.40
N ALA A 12 -32.66 2.19 8.86
CA ALA A 12 -33.36 2.51 7.63
C ALA A 12 -32.69 1.81 6.43
N ILE A 13 -33.31 0.71 5.97
CA ILE A 13 -32.77 -0.16 4.92
C ILE A 13 -32.90 0.42 3.50
N ASP A 14 -33.84 1.36 3.28
CA ASP A 14 -34.15 1.89 1.93
C ASP A 14 -33.26 3.04 1.46
N MET A 15 -32.29 3.45 2.27
CA MET A 15 -31.40 4.59 1.98
C MET A 15 -29.92 4.20 2.02
N HIS A 16 -29.11 4.85 1.19
CA HIS A 16 -27.65 4.82 1.35
C HIS A 16 -27.29 5.68 2.56
N LEU A 17 -26.67 5.08 3.58
CA LEU A 17 -26.34 5.76 4.82
C LEU A 17 -24.84 5.69 5.10
N ILE A 18 -24.31 6.80 5.60
CA ILE A 18 -22.97 6.88 6.16
C ILE A 18 -23.15 7.04 7.67
N LEU A 19 -22.61 6.10 8.43
CA LEU A 19 -22.66 6.13 9.89
C LEU A 19 -21.31 6.61 10.42
N ASP A 20 -21.21 7.91 10.71
CA ASP A 20 -20.12 8.42 11.54
C ASP A 20 -20.49 8.27 13.02
N ALA A 21 -19.68 7.55 13.76
CA ALA A 21 -19.90 7.42 15.19
C ALA A 21 -18.57 7.24 15.92
N GLY A 22 -18.50 7.68 17.17
CA GLY A 22 -17.31 7.52 18.03
C GLY A 22 -16.97 6.06 18.35
N ALA A 23 -15.91 5.86 19.13
CA ALA A 23 -15.63 4.55 19.71
C ALA A 23 -16.71 4.20 20.76
N GLY A 24 -17.13 2.93 20.82
CA GLY A 24 -18.09 2.47 21.85
C GLY A 24 -19.56 2.86 21.63
N THR A 25 -19.91 3.56 20.55
CA THR A 25 -21.29 4.05 20.29
C THR A 25 -22.23 3.00 19.68
N GLY A 26 -21.78 1.74 19.52
CA GLY A 26 -22.60 0.66 18.98
C GLY A 26 -22.71 0.62 17.46
N LYS A 27 -21.71 1.12 16.71
CA LYS A 27 -21.65 1.01 15.23
C LYS A 27 -21.89 -0.41 14.75
N THR A 28 -21.13 -1.35 15.30
CA THR A 28 -21.22 -2.77 14.96
C THR A 28 -22.62 -3.31 15.22
N GLN A 29 -23.23 -2.94 16.35
CA GLN A 29 -24.60 -3.36 16.68
C GLN A 29 -25.63 -2.78 15.71
N SER A 30 -25.42 -1.54 15.26
CA SER A 30 -26.29 -0.88 14.29
C SER A 30 -26.22 -1.58 12.93
N ILE A 31 -25.02 -1.98 12.50
CA ILE A 31 -24.82 -2.75 11.27
C ILE A 31 -25.53 -4.11 11.38
N VAL A 32 -25.31 -4.85 12.47
CA VAL A 32 -25.95 -6.15 12.72
C VAL A 32 -27.47 -6.01 12.71
N GLY A 33 -28.01 -5.02 13.43
CA GLY A 33 -29.45 -4.74 13.46
C GLY A 33 -29.99 -4.44 12.07
N ARG A 34 -29.30 -3.60 11.29
CA ARG A 34 -29.69 -3.27 9.92
C ARG A 34 -29.67 -4.49 9.01
N THR A 35 -28.66 -5.35 9.12
CA THR A 35 -28.58 -6.60 8.35
C THR A 35 -29.76 -7.52 8.68
N ILE A 36 -30.16 -7.61 9.95
CA ILE A 36 -31.36 -8.38 10.34
C ILE A 36 -32.64 -7.74 9.77
N GLU A 37 -32.73 -6.41 9.72
CA GLU A 37 -33.86 -5.74 9.08
C GLU A 37 -33.92 -6.06 7.57
N HIS A 38 -32.79 -6.21 6.88
CA HIS A 38 -32.78 -6.69 5.49
C HIS A 38 -33.31 -8.12 5.35
N TYR A 39 -33.05 -8.99 6.33
CA TYR A 39 -33.57 -10.36 6.31
C TYR A 39 -35.07 -10.40 6.54
N LEU A 40 -35.58 -9.68 7.56
CA LEU A 40 -36.98 -9.77 8.00
C LEU A 40 -37.94 -8.87 7.24
N SER A 41 -37.47 -7.82 6.57
CA SER A 41 -38.34 -6.87 5.88
C SER A 41 -38.84 -7.44 4.55
N VAL A 42 -40.13 -7.72 4.51
CA VAL A 42 -40.89 -8.16 3.33
C VAL A 42 -40.82 -7.16 2.18
N ASP A 43 -40.76 -5.88 2.52
CA ASP A 43 -40.83 -4.78 1.58
C ASP A 43 -39.61 -3.87 1.77
N GLN A 44 -38.75 -3.83 0.76
CA GLN A 44 -37.54 -3.03 0.76
C GLN A 44 -37.16 -2.64 -0.67
N ARG A 45 -36.46 -1.51 -0.81
CA ARG A 45 -36.03 -0.97 -2.10
C ARG A 45 -35.26 -2.00 -2.93
N ALA A 46 -34.43 -2.84 -2.30
CA ALA A 46 -33.65 -3.86 -2.99
C ALA A 46 -34.53 -4.90 -3.71
N THR A 47 -35.56 -5.42 -3.04
CA THR A 47 -36.47 -6.44 -3.61
C THR A 47 -37.48 -5.85 -4.60
N ARG A 48 -37.75 -4.54 -4.53
CA ARG A 48 -38.57 -3.82 -5.52
C ARG A 48 -37.83 -3.51 -6.83
N LEU A 49 -36.54 -3.19 -6.73
CA LEU A 49 -35.76 -2.74 -7.89
C LEU A 49 -35.10 -3.88 -8.66
N LEU A 50 -34.72 -4.95 -7.97
CA LEU A 50 -34.02 -6.08 -8.56
C LEU A 50 -34.82 -7.36 -8.30
N PRO A 51 -34.91 -8.27 -9.29
CA PRO A 51 -35.48 -9.58 -9.05
C PRO A 51 -34.63 -10.33 -8.00
N PRO A 52 -35.25 -11.19 -7.18
CA PRO A 52 -34.50 -12.04 -6.25
C PRO A 52 -33.51 -12.92 -7.01
N GLY A 53 -32.37 -13.22 -6.38
CA GLY A 53 -31.37 -14.10 -6.96
C GLY A 53 -31.87 -15.54 -7.07
N PRO A 54 -31.07 -16.45 -7.67
CA PRO A 54 -31.37 -17.87 -7.62
C PRO A 54 -31.38 -18.33 -6.15
N ARG A 55 -32.54 -18.74 -5.66
CA ARG A 55 -32.72 -19.17 -4.27
C ARG A 55 -32.47 -20.66 -4.12
N PRO A 56 -31.91 -21.09 -2.99
CA PRO A 56 -31.67 -22.50 -2.74
C PRO A 56 -33.01 -23.24 -2.73
N LEU A 57 -32.99 -24.46 -3.28
CA LEU A 57 -34.09 -25.41 -3.13
C LEU A 57 -34.32 -25.70 -1.64
N PRO A 58 -35.53 -26.12 -1.24
CA PRO A 58 -35.84 -26.45 0.14
C PRO A 58 -34.78 -27.40 0.71
N LEU A 59 -34.17 -27.01 1.83
CA LEU A 59 -33.12 -27.79 2.47
C LEU A 59 -33.63 -29.22 2.71
N SER A 60 -32.85 -30.23 2.29
CA SER A 60 -33.26 -31.64 2.37
C SER A 60 -33.51 -32.08 3.82
N ALA A 61 -34.34 -33.11 4.01
CA ALA A 61 -34.84 -33.55 5.32
C ALA A 61 -33.74 -33.93 6.34
N GLY A 62 -32.47 -34.11 5.91
CA GLY A 62 -31.34 -34.44 6.78
C GLY A 62 -30.39 -33.29 7.17
N SER A 63 -30.50 -32.08 6.59
CA SER A 63 -29.53 -31.00 6.87
C SER A 63 -29.88 -30.13 8.08
N LEU A 64 -31.12 -30.20 8.55
CA LEU A 64 -31.62 -29.44 9.70
C LEU A 64 -32.35 -30.38 10.65
N ARG A 65 -32.17 -30.17 11.96
CA ARG A 65 -32.82 -30.94 13.04
C ARG A 65 -34.34 -30.69 13.17
N ILE A 66 -34.92 -29.95 12.23
CA ILE A 66 -36.27 -29.38 12.30
C ILE A 66 -37.22 -30.21 11.45
N GLY A 67 -38.42 -30.47 11.96
CA GLY A 67 -39.49 -31.14 11.22
C GLY A 67 -39.95 -30.34 10.01
N LEU A 68 -40.38 -31.02 8.94
CA LEU A 68 -40.83 -30.38 7.69
C LEU A 68 -41.96 -29.35 7.88
N SER A 69 -42.80 -29.52 8.90
CA SER A 69 -43.94 -28.63 9.23
C SER A 69 -43.54 -27.28 9.82
N GLU A 70 -42.31 -27.14 10.34
CA GLU A 70 -41.80 -25.89 10.91
C GLU A 70 -40.88 -25.15 9.92
N ARG A 71 -40.71 -25.70 8.72
CA ARG A 71 -39.88 -25.11 7.66
C ARG A 71 -40.71 -24.15 6.83
N GLU A 72 -40.16 -22.96 6.61
CA GLU A 72 -40.68 -22.06 5.58
C GLU A 72 -40.12 -22.44 4.20
N ASP A 73 -40.90 -22.14 3.17
CA ASP A 73 -40.43 -22.19 1.80
C ASP A 73 -39.57 -20.95 1.51
N LEU A 74 -38.26 -21.15 1.41
CA LEU A 74 -37.29 -20.10 1.10
C LEU A 74 -37.51 -19.49 -0.29
N THR A 75 -38.18 -20.20 -1.21
CA THR A 75 -38.50 -19.64 -2.53
C THR A 75 -39.56 -18.55 -2.43
N GLU A 76 -40.52 -18.69 -1.51
CA GLU A 76 -41.61 -17.73 -1.27
C GLU A 76 -41.25 -16.63 -0.28
N TRP A 77 -40.11 -16.76 0.42
CA TRP A 77 -39.66 -15.78 1.42
C TRP A 77 -39.50 -14.38 0.84
N ARG A 78 -40.26 -13.39 1.29
CA ARG A 78 -40.24 -12.06 0.64
C ARG A 78 -39.07 -11.16 1.05
N GLY A 79 -38.40 -11.47 2.16
CA GLY A 79 -37.19 -10.76 2.58
C GLY A 79 -35.95 -11.23 1.82
N LEU A 80 -34.79 -10.63 2.12
CA LEU A 80 -33.51 -11.09 1.59
C LEU A 80 -32.98 -12.27 2.40
N LEU A 81 -32.38 -13.24 1.72
CA LEU A 81 -31.67 -14.34 2.35
C LEU A 81 -30.25 -13.92 2.75
N PRO A 82 -29.58 -14.60 3.69
CA PRO A 82 -28.20 -14.30 4.07
C PRO A 82 -27.23 -14.35 2.89
N SER A 83 -27.49 -15.19 1.89
CA SER A 83 -26.70 -15.25 0.65
C SER A 83 -26.87 -14.02 -0.26
N GLU A 84 -27.94 -13.25 -0.09
CA GLU A 84 -28.29 -12.08 -0.90
C GLU A 84 -27.79 -10.76 -0.28
N VAL A 85 -27.27 -10.79 0.96
CA VAL A 85 -26.77 -9.60 1.66
C VAL A 85 -25.26 -9.70 1.87
N VAL A 86 -24.52 -8.74 1.30
CA VAL A 86 -23.06 -8.67 1.41
C VAL A 86 -22.65 -7.80 2.59
N VAL A 87 -21.77 -8.34 3.45
CA VAL A 87 -21.16 -7.60 4.57
C VAL A 87 -19.65 -7.60 4.42
N LEU A 88 -19.07 -6.44 4.13
CA LEU A 88 -17.64 -6.28 3.90
C LEU A 88 -16.95 -5.62 5.10
N THR A 89 -15.79 -6.14 5.46
CA THR A 89 -14.92 -5.63 6.52
C THR A 89 -13.48 -5.52 6.03
N PHE A 90 -12.63 -4.83 6.79
CA PHE A 90 -11.22 -4.68 6.42
C PHE A 90 -10.35 -5.88 6.82
N THR A 91 -10.77 -6.67 7.80
CA THR A 91 -9.97 -7.79 8.32
C THR A 91 -10.82 -9.05 8.47
N THR A 92 -10.20 -10.20 8.26
CA THR A 92 -10.85 -11.51 8.44
C THR A 92 -11.41 -11.68 9.85
N ARG A 93 -10.66 -11.23 10.87
CA ARG A 93 -11.12 -11.25 12.26
C ARG A 93 -12.39 -10.42 12.48
N ALA A 94 -12.51 -9.25 11.85
CA ALA A 94 -13.71 -8.43 11.96
C ALA A 94 -14.90 -9.07 11.24
N ALA A 95 -14.68 -9.74 10.10
CA ALA A 95 -15.71 -10.52 9.43
C ALA A 95 -16.23 -11.66 10.30
N GLU A 96 -15.34 -12.43 10.94
CA GLU A 96 -15.73 -13.51 11.86
C GLU A 96 -16.51 -12.97 13.06
N GLU A 97 -16.06 -11.85 13.63
CA GLU A 97 -16.79 -11.19 14.72
C GLU A 97 -18.20 -10.73 14.28
N MET A 98 -18.32 -10.19 13.06
CA MET A 98 -19.61 -9.80 12.49
C MET A 98 -20.53 -11.01 12.29
N ARG A 99 -20.02 -12.13 11.75
CA ARG A 99 -20.77 -13.37 11.59
C ARG A 99 -21.26 -13.90 12.94
N HIS A 100 -20.39 -13.94 13.94
CA HIS A 100 -20.76 -14.37 15.29
C HIS A 100 -21.85 -13.47 15.90
N ARG A 101 -21.74 -12.14 15.77
CA ARG A 101 -22.76 -11.21 16.28
C ARG A 101 -24.11 -11.39 15.58
N LEU A 102 -24.12 -11.58 14.26
CA LEU A 102 -25.34 -11.90 13.50
C LEU A 102 -25.97 -13.21 13.98
N TRP A 103 -25.15 -14.24 14.17
CA TRP A 103 -25.59 -15.53 14.70
C TRP A 103 -26.24 -15.39 16.09
N VAL A 104 -25.62 -14.62 16.99
CA VAL A 104 -26.17 -14.38 18.34
C VAL A 104 -27.50 -13.64 18.26
N GLU A 105 -27.60 -12.58 17.46
CA GLU A 105 -28.82 -11.79 17.36
C GLU A 105 -29.97 -12.53 16.65
N LEU A 106 -29.69 -13.32 15.62
CA LEU A 106 -30.70 -14.20 15.00
C LEU A 106 -31.25 -15.21 16.02
N ASN A 107 -30.38 -15.86 16.79
CA ASN A 107 -30.80 -16.84 17.80
C ASN A 107 -31.56 -16.24 19.00
N ARG A 108 -31.57 -14.91 19.15
CA ARG A 108 -32.41 -14.21 20.12
C ARG A 108 -33.82 -13.94 19.60
N LEU A 109 -34.02 -13.95 18.28
CA LEU A 109 -35.33 -13.72 17.69
C LEU A 109 -36.29 -14.84 18.07
N ARG A 110 -37.56 -14.51 18.27
CA ARG A 110 -38.62 -15.48 18.50
C ARG A 110 -39.91 -15.05 17.81
N PRO A 111 -40.78 -15.99 17.41
CA PRO A 111 -42.09 -15.64 16.90
C PRO A 111 -42.94 -14.91 17.94
N GLY A 112 -43.75 -13.95 17.47
CA GLY A 112 -44.80 -13.30 18.27
C GLY A 112 -44.80 -11.77 18.19
N PRO A 113 -45.73 -11.11 18.89
CA PRO A 113 -45.89 -9.65 18.80
C PRO A 113 -44.62 -8.93 19.22
N THR A 114 -44.22 -7.93 18.41
CA THR A 114 -42.94 -7.25 18.52
C THR A 114 -42.72 -6.69 19.92
N ARG A 115 -41.84 -7.36 20.69
CA ARG A 115 -41.48 -7.00 22.06
C ARG A 115 -40.07 -7.48 22.36
N ASP A 116 -39.24 -6.61 22.93
CA ASP A 116 -37.91 -6.96 23.39
C ASP A 116 -37.91 -7.06 24.93
N THR A 117 -37.84 -8.28 25.46
CA THR A 117 -37.78 -8.56 26.90
C THR A 117 -36.36 -8.74 27.44
N GLY A 118 -35.34 -8.25 26.72
CA GLY A 118 -33.94 -8.22 27.21
C GLY A 118 -33.19 -9.56 27.15
N GLY A 119 -33.89 -10.67 26.85
CA GLY A 119 -33.28 -11.99 26.61
C GLY A 119 -33.78 -12.69 25.35
N LYS A 120 -35.04 -12.47 24.95
CA LYS A 120 -35.63 -12.94 23.70
C LYS A 120 -36.33 -11.76 23.03
N ARG A 121 -36.00 -11.49 21.76
CA ARG A 121 -36.66 -10.45 20.96
C ARG A 121 -37.78 -11.12 20.18
N ARG A 122 -39.03 -10.86 20.53
CA ARG A 122 -40.17 -11.29 19.71
C ARG A 122 -40.33 -10.34 18.54
N ASP A 123 -40.53 -10.86 17.34
CA ASP A 123 -40.78 -10.08 16.13
C ASP A 123 -41.93 -10.73 15.35
N SER A 124 -42.95 -9.93 14.99
CA SER A 124 -44.16 -10.46 14.34
C SER A 124 -43.92 -10.94 12.91
N ARG A 125 -42.79 -10.54 12.31
CA ARG A 125 -42.37 -10.97 10.97
C ARG A 125 -41.75 -12.37 10.99
N VAL A 126 -41.36 -12.86 12.17
CA VAL A 126 -40.90 -14.24 12.34
C VAL A 126 -42.13 -15.11 12.61
N THR A 127 -42.47 -15.94 11.64
CA THR A 127 -43.63 -16.84 11.62
C THR A 127 -43.39 -18.10 12.45
N HIS A 128 -42.24 -18.76 12.25
CA HIS A 128 -41.88 -20.03 12.88
C HIS A 128 -40.46 -20.02 13.45
N GLU A 129 -40.20 -20.79 14.51
CA GLU A 129 -38.83 -20.94 15.05
C GLU A 129 -37.88 -21.57 14.01
N GLY A 130 -38.41 -22.45 13.15
CA GLY A 130 -37.61 -23.10 12.11
C GLY A 130 -37.02 -22.16 11.05
N LEU A 131 -37.62 -20.98 10.83
CA LEU A 131 -37.05 -19.96 9.95
C LEU A 131 -35.69 -19.45 10.48
N ILE A 132 -35.57 -19.26 11.80
CA ILE A 132 -34.34 -18.74 12.42
C ILE A 132 -33.20 -19.73 12.22
N ASP A 133 -33.46 -21.01 12.42
CA ASP A 133 -32.47 -22.06 12.23
C ASP A 133 -32.05 -22.18 10.75
N GLN A 134 -32.98 -22.03 9.81
CA GLN A 134 -32.67 -21.98 8.37
C GLN A 134 -31.75 -20.80 8.02
N LEU A 135 -32.11 -19.58 8.46
CA LEU A 135 -31.29 -18.39 8.24
C LEU A 135 -29.91 -18.52 8.90
N THR A 136 -29.85 -19.15 10.07
CA THR A 136 -28.61 -19.40 10.81
C THR A 136 -27.72 -20.39 10.08
N ALA A 137 -28.26 -21.46 9.50
CA ALA A 137 -27.48 -22.39 8.68
C ALA A 137 -26.89 -21.71 7.43
N MET A 138 -27.63 -20.78 6.83
CA MET A 138 -27.17 -20.02 5.67
C MET A 138 -26.08 -18.98 5.98
N LEU A 139 -25.87 -18.60 7.25
CA LEU A 139 -24.82 -17.64 7.62
C LEU A 139 -23.40 -18.18 7.42
N GLU A 140 -23.20 -19.50 7.39
CA GLU A 140 -21.88 -20.10 7.15
C GLU A 140 -21.37 -19.75 5.75
N ASP A 141 -22.23 -19.86 4.74
CA ASP A 141 -21.89 -19.59 3.33
C ASP A 141 -22.15 -18.15 2.88
N ALA A 142 -22.80 -17.33 3.71
CA ALA A 142 -23.14 -15.95 3.42
C ALA A 142 -21.90 -15.09 3.09
N PRO A 143 -22.00 -14.10 2.17
CA PRO A 143 -20.89 -13.23 1.77
C PRO A 143 -20.55 -12.19 2.86
N ILE A 144 -20.05 -12.68 4.00
CA ILE A 144 -19.53 -11.92 5.14
C ILE A 144 -18.01 -12.12 5.17
N GLY A 145 -17.25 -11.10 4.77
CA GLY A 145 -15.82 -11.28 4.54
C GLY A 145 -15.03 -9.98 4.43
N THR A 146 -13.82 -10.11 3.88
CA THR A 146 -13.03 -8.96 3.44
C THR A 146 -13.38 -8.57 2.02
N ILE A 147 -13.01 -7.34 1.66
CA ILE A 147 -13.12 -6.84 0.28
C ILE A 147 -12.43 -7.80 -0.71
N ASP A 148 -11.24 -8.31 -0.35
CA ASP A 148 -10.48 -9.24 -1.20
C ASP A 148 -11.19 -10.59 -1.38
N SER A 149 -11.74 -11.16 -0.30
CA SER A 149 -12.51 -12.41 -0.40
C SER A 149 -13.77 -12.25 -1.25
N PHE A 150 -14.42 -11.08 -1.18
CA PHE A 150 -15.60 -10.79 -1.97
C PHE A 150 -15.26 -10.69 -3.46
N PHE A 151 -14.23 -9.94 -3.82
CA PHE A 151 -13.78 -9.86 -5.22
C PHE A 151 -13.30 -11.21 -5.74
N SER A 152 -12.60 -11.99 -4.92
CA SER A 152 -12.17 -13.35 -5.29
C SER A 152 -13.38 -14.23 -5.62
N ARG A 153 -14.45 -14.16 -4.82
CA ARG A 153 -15.70 -14.90 -5.07
C ARG A 153 -16.45 -14.40 -6.30
N LEU A 154 -16.47 -13.08 -6.51
CA LEU A 154 -17.13 -12.45 -7.65
C LEU A 154 -16.45 -12.81 -8.98
N VAL A 155 -15.12 -12.85 -8.99
CA VAL A 155 -14.31 -13.12 -10.18
C VAL A 155 -14.19 -14.63 -10.46
N ALA A 156 -14.29 -15.49 -9.44
CA ALA A 156 -14.08 -16.94 -9.57
C ALA A 156 -14.83 -17.58 -10.76
N PRO A 157 -16.15 -17.34 -10.99
CA PRO A 157 -16.86 -17.95 -12.12
C PRO A 157 -16.36 -17.49 -13.48
N TRP A 158 -15.80 -16.28 -13.57
CA TRP A 158 -15.37 -15.62 -14.80
C TRP A 158 -13.86 -15.72 -15.02
N ARG A 159 -13.10 -16.44 -14.18
CA ARG A 159 -11.63 -16.49 -14.27
C ARG A 159 -11.14 -17.02 -15.62
N ALA A 160 -11.82 -18.01 -16.18
CA ALA A 160 -11.48 -18.59 -17.48
C ALA A 160 -11.65 -17.59 -18.62
N ASP A 161 -12.66 -16.71 -18.53
CA ASP A 161 -12.92 -15.69 -19.55
C ASP A 161 -11.98 -14.48 -19.41
N LEU A 162 -11.57 -14.16 -18.18
CA LEU A 162 -10.73 -13.01 -17.86
C LEU A 162 -9.23 -13.26 -18.06
N SER A 163 -8.77 -14.52 -18.02
CA SER A 163 -7.35 -14.85 -18.11
C SER A 163 -7.07 -15.93 -19.15
N GLN A 164 -6.04 -15.71 -19.97
CA GLN A 164 -5.52 -16.70 -20.91
C GLN A 164 -4.92 -17.94 -20.20
N ARG A 165 -4.51 -17.78 -18.94
CA ARG A 165 -4.00 -18.85 -18.06
C ARG A 165 -4.60 -18.62 -16.67
N PRO A 166 -5.81 -19.12 -16.40
CA PRO A 166 -6.43 -18.96 -15.10
C PRO A 166 -5.62 -19.70 -14.03
N THR A 167 -5.30 -19.01 -12.94
CA THR A 167 -4.67 -19.58 -11.75
C THR A 167 -5.63 -19.37 -10.58
N ASP A 168 -5.82 -20.39 -9.76
CA ASP A 168 -6.65 -20.31 -8.55
C ASP A 168 -5.90 -19.77 -7.32
N GLU A 169 -4.57 -19.71 -7.40
CA GLU A 169 -3.72 -19.28 -6.31
C GLU A 169 -3.62 -17.76 -6.24
N VAL A 170 -3.90 -17.21 -5.05
CA VAL A 170 -3.64 -15.81 -4.74
C VAL A 170 -2.19 -15.70 -4.28
N ILE A 171 -1.36 -15.03 -5.09
CA ILE A 171 0.05 -14.82 -4.80
C ILE A 171 0.20 -13.81 -3.66
N ASP A 172 0.86 -14.22 -2.58
CA ASP A 172 1.15 -13.32 -1.46
C ASP A 172 2.30 -12.33 -1.79
N ASP A 173 2.57 -11.37 -0.92
CA ASP A 173 3.62 -10.38 -1.18
C ASP A 173 5.04 -10.98 -1.20
N ALA A 174 5.29 -12.06 -0.47
CA ALA A 174 6.60 -12.72 -0.42
C ALA A 174 6.85 -13.54 -1.70
N GLU A 175 5.87 -14.33 -2.11
CA GLU A 175 5.84 -15.07 -3.37
C GLU A 175 5.93 -14.13 -4.56
N ARG A 176 5.20 -13.00 -4.53
CA ARG A 176 5.32 -11.95 -5.55
C ARG A 176 6.77 -11.49 -5.71
N HIS A 177 7.47 -11.28 -4.60
CA HIS A 177 8.86 -10.87 -4.63
C HIS A 177 9.77 -11.95 -5.23
N VAL A 178 9.56 -13.22 -4.86
CA VAL A 178 10.31 -14.36 -5.41
C VAL A 178 10.06 -14.52 -6.91
N LEU A 179 8.80 -14.43 -7.35
CA LEU A 179 8.43 -14.54 -8.77
C LEU A 179 9.03 -13.39 -9.60
N LEU A 180 9.05 -12.18 -9.04
CA LEU A 180 9.68 -11.03 -9.69
C LEU A 180 11.19 -11.25 -9.85
N GLU A 181 11.88 -11.74 -8.81
CA GLU A 181 13.30 -12.07 -8.89
C GLU A 181 13.56 -13.18 -9.92
N GLN A 182 12.75 -14.23 -9.95
CA GLN A 182 12.84 -15.29 -10.95
C GLN A 182 12.59 -14.79 -12.37
N ALA A 183 11.63 -13.88 -12.56
CA ALA A 183 11.36 -13.25 -13.86
C ALA A 183 12.54 -12.40 -14.33
N LEU A 184 13.16 -11.63 -13.42
CA LEU A 184 14.38 -10.87 -13.71
C LEU A 184 15.56 -11.78 -14.04
N GLU A 185 15.72 -12.91 -13.34
CA GLU A 185 16.73 -13.92 -13.70
C GLU A 185 16.45 -14.55 -15.07
N GLY A 186 15.18 -14.86 -15.35
CA GLY A 186 14.73 -15.37 -16.64
C GLY A 186 15.11 -14.44 -17.80
N LEU A 187 14.91 -13.13 -17.64
CA LEU A 187 15.30 -12.10 -18.61
C LEU A 187 16.80 -12.18 -18.98
N TRP A 188 17.67 -12.47 -18.00
CA TRP A 188 19.11 -12.62 -18.23
C TRP A 188 19.50 -13.95 -18.89
N ARG A 189 18.63 -14.96 -18.85
CA ARG A 189 18.84 -16.25 -19.48
C ARG A 189 18.46 -16.27 -20.96
N LEU A 190 17.62 -15.33 -21.42
CA LEU A 190 17.23 -15.22 -22.83
C LEU A 190 18.47 -15.01 -23.71
N ARG A 191 18.75 -15.87 -24.68
CA ARG A 191 19.91 -15.71 -25.57
C ARG A 191 19.50 -15.22 -26.96
N SER A 192 18.28 -15.54 -27.36
CA SER A 192 17.74 -15.25 -28.67
C SER A 192 16.31 -14.71 -28.60
N PRO A 193 15.85 -13.98 -29.64
CA PRO A 193 14.45 -13.57 -29.74
C PRO A 193 13.46 -14.75 -29.64
N SER A 194 13.83 -15.92 -30.17
CA SER A 194 13.04 -17.16 -30.05
C SER A 194 12.89 -17.62 -28.59
N ASP A 195 13.93 -17.48 -27.76
CA ASP A 195 13.83 -17.83 -26.33
C ASP A 195 12.85 -16.89 -25.61
N ALA A 196 12.82 -15.61 -26.00
CA ALA A 196 11.91 -14.64 -25.41
C ALA A 196 10.45 -14.94 -25.77
N VAL A 197 10.17 -15.36 -27.00
CA VAL A 197 8.83 -15.84 -27.41
C VAL A 197 8.46 -17.09 -26.61
N ALA A 198 9.37 -18.06 -26.49
CA ALA A 198 9.14 -19.27 -25.70
C ALA A 198 8.88 -18.98 -24.21
N ALA A 199 9.49 -17.93 -23.67
CA ALA A 199 9.27 -17.44 -22.31
C ALA A 199 7.96 -16.64 -22.14
N GLY A 200 7.17 -16.45 -23.20
CA GLY A 200 5.87 -15.76 -23.16
C GLY A 200 5.91 -14.26 -23.47
N SER A 201 7.00 -13.75 -24.03
CA SER A 201 7.04 -12.37 -24.54
C SER A 201 6.15 -12.23 -25.79
N PRO A 202 5.37 -11.13 -25.93
CA PRO A 202 4.52 -10.92 -27.10
C PRO A 202 5.36 -10.88 -28.38
N VAL A 203 4.90 -11.53 -29.45
CA VAL A 203 5.67 -11.91 -30.66
C VAL A 203 6.49 -10.77 -31.31
N ASN A 204 6.09 -9.51 -31.16
CA ASN A 204 6.76 -8.34 -31.75
C ASN A 204 7.80 -7.65 -30.84
N ALA A 205 7.86 -8.00 -29.56
CA ALA A 205 8.77 -7.42 -28.57
C ALA A 205 10.18 -8.05 -28.42
N PRO A 206 10.44 -9.34 -28.76
CA PRO A 206 11.69 -10.03 -28.47
C PRO A 206 13.01 -9.34 -28.89
N PRO A 207 13.17 -8.80 -30.12
CA PRO A 207 14.43 -8.15 -30.48
C PRO A 207 14.65 -6.86 -29.68
N LEU A 208 13.60 -6.05 -29.48
CA LEU A 208 13.65 -4.81 -28.70
C LEU A 208 13.91 -5.08 -27.21
N LEU A 209 13.37 -6.17 -26.67
CA LEU A 209 13.58 -6.61 -25.30
C LEU A 209 15.06 -6.93 -25.05
N ILE A 210 15.67 -7.73 -25.93
CA ILE A 210 17.08 -8.13 -25.82
C ILE A 210 18.00 -6.92 -25.99
N GLU A 211 17.74 -6.08 -26.98
CA GLU A 211 18.54 -4.87 -27.20
C GLU A 211 18.47 -3.92 -25.99
N SER A 212 17.27 -3.73 -25.43
CA SER A 212 17.06 -2.88 -24.26
C SER A 212 17.77 -3.44 -23.03
N ARG A 213 17.70 -4.75 -22.83
CA ARG A 213 18.41 -5.45 -21.76
C ARG A 213 19.92 -5.29 -21.89
N ASP A 214 20.48 -5.49 -23.08
CA ASP A 214 21.93 -5.40 -23.31
C ASP A 214 22.43 -3.96 -23.19
N ARG A 215 21.60 -2.97 -23.55
CA ARG A 215 21.85 -1.55 -23.29
C ARG A 215 21.89 -1.25 -21.79
N LEU A 216 20.97 -1.80 -20.99
CA LEU A 216 20.99 -1.66 -19.53
C LEU A 216 22.23 -2.32 -18.91
N ALA A 217 22.57 -3.53 -19.33
CA ALA A 217 23.76 -4.23 -18.84
C ALA A 217 25.05 -3.43 -19.12
N ARG A 218 25.17 -2.85 -20.33
CA ARG A 218 26.31 -1.98 -20.69
C ARG A 218 26.37 -0.71 -19.84
N ARG A 219 25.23 -0.05 -19.59
CA ARG A 219 25.20 1.21 -18.82
C ARG A 219 25.47 1.03 -17.33
N PHE A 220 24.91 -0.01 -16.72
CA PHE A 220 25.06 -0.25 -15.28
C PHE A 220 26.32 -1.05 -14.93
N GLY A 221 26.97 -1.69 -15.92
CA GLY A 221 28.22 -2.43 -15.75
C GLY A 221 28.07 -3.78 -15.02
N SER A 222 26.97 -4.01 -14.28
CA SER A 222 26.69 -5.29 -13.64
C SER A 222 25.21 -5.67 -13.71
N ARG A 223 24.94 -6.99 -13.81
CA ARG A 223 23.57 -7.53 -13.75
C ARG A 223 22.90 -7.27 -12.40
N HIS A 224 23.69 -7.25 -11.33
CA HIS A 224 23.20 -7.02 -9.97
C HIS A 224 22.66 -5.59 -9.80
N ASP A 225 23.35 -4.60 -10.37
CA ASP A 225 22.92 -3.20 -10.28
C ASP A 225 21.64 -2.97 -11.09
N VAL A 226 21.55 -3.53 -12.30
CA VAL A 226 20.30 -3.47 -13.10
C VAL A 226 19.15 -4.14 -12.36
N ARG A 227 19.36 -5.33 -11.80
CA ARG A 227 18.34 -6.07 -11.03
C ARG A 227 17.81 -5.25 -9.86
N THR A 228 18.71 -4.62 -9.10
CA THR A 228 18.33 -3.79 -7.95
C THR A 228 17.45 -2.62 -8.37
N VAL A 229 17.81 -1.93 -9.45
CA VAL A 229 17.03 -0.79 -9.97
C VAL A 229 15.69 -1.25 -10.51
N LEU A 230 15.65 -2.30 -11.35
CA LEU A 230 14.41 -2.80 -11.92
C LEU A 230 13.46 -3.35 -10.85
N SER A 231 13.97 -4.10 -9.87
CA SER A 231 13.18 -4.61 -8.74
C SER A 231 12.58 -3.45 -7.95
N SER A 232 13.35 -2.38 -7.68
CA SER A 232 12.83 -1.18 -7.03
C SER A 232 11.75 -0.48 -7.86
N LEU A 233 11.90 -0.38 -9.18
CA LEU A 233 10.90 0.25 -10.05
C LEU A 233 9.62 -0.59 -10.15
N LEU A 234 9.75 -1.90 -10.33
CA LEU A 234 8.62 -2.83 -10.44
C LEU A 234 7.86 -3.00 -9.12
N SER A 235 8.53 -2.78 -7.98
CA SER A 235 7.87 -2.73 -6.68
C SER A 235 6.96 -1.50 -6.53
N ASN A 236 7.17 -0.44 -7.32
CA ASN A 236 6.33 0.75 -7.29
C ASN A 236 5.13 0.57 -8.24
N ARG A 237 3.97 0.24 -7.65
CA ARG A 237 2.72 0.04 -8.40
C ARG A 237 2.32 1.24 -9.27
N ILE A 238 2.56 2.47 -8.80
CA ILE A 238 2.22 3.69 -9.57
C ILE A 238 3.05 3.73 -10.86
N PHE A 239 4.33 3.38 -10.76
CA PHE A 239 5.20 3.31 -11.93
C PHE A 239 4.72 2.23 -12.91
N VAL A 240 4.48 1.01 -12.42
CA VAL A 240 4.04 -0.13 -13.25
C VAL A 240 2.71 0.17 -13.95
N ASP A 241 1.70 0.61 -13.20
CA ASP A 241 0.36 0.90 -13.73
C ASP A 241 0.41 2.03 -14.77
N SER A 242 1.23 3.06 -14.54
CA SER A 242 1.37 4.18 -15.47
C SER A 242 2.07 3.79 -16.77
N VAL A 243 3.12 2.95 -16.67
CA VAL A 243 3.84 2.42 -17.83
C VAL A 243 2.94 1.47 -18.61
N ALA A 244 2.22 0.56 -17.94
CA ALA A 244 1.31 -0.39 -18.57
C ALA A 244 0.19 0.32 -19.36
N ARG A 245 -0.51 1.28 -18.73
CA ARG A 245 -1.57 2.06 -19.41
C ARG A 245 -1.06 2.81 -20.63
N ARG A 246 0.18 3.30 -20.59
CA ARG A 246 0.79 4.02 -21.73
C ARG A 246 1.19 3.07 -22.85
N LEU A 247 1.75 1.91 -22.51
CA LEU A 247 2.00 0.86 -23.50
C LEU A 247 0.71 0.39 -24.17
N GLU A 248 -0.37 0.24 -23.42
CA GLU A 248 -1.69 -0.15 -23.96
C GLU A 248 -2.33 0.93 -24.84
N SER A 249 -2.22 2.20 -24.45
CA SER A 249 -2.88 3.31 -25.16
C SER A 249 -2.07 3.87 -26.33
N GLN A 250 -0.74 3.96 -26.20
CA GLN A 250 0.15 4.64 -27.15
C GLN A 250 1.12 3.68 -27.85
N GLY A 251 1.19 2.41 -27.43
CA GLY A 251 2.08 1.39 -28.02
C GLY A 251 3.57 1.58 -27.74
N ALA A 252 3.97 2.68 -27.09
CA ALA A 252 5.35 3.00 -26.79
C ALA A 252 5.47 3.85 -25.51
N VAL A 253 6.67 3.90 -24.93
CA VAL A 253 7.01 4.75 -23.78
C VAL A 253 8.27 5.53 -24.14
N SER A 254 8.19 6.86 -24.07
CA SER A 254 9.33 7.74 -24.34
C SER A 254 10.19 7.95 -23.08
N GLU A 255 11.44 8.39 -23.27
CA GLU A 255 12.33 8.76 -22.16
C GLU A 255 11.73 9.89 -21.29
N SER A 256 11.09 10.87 -21.94
CA SER A 256 10.38 11.96 -21.25
C SER A 256 9.26 11.45 -20.34
N ASP A 257 8.54 10.41 -20.75
CA ASP A 257 7.46 9.84 -19.92
C ASP A 257 8.02 9.23 -18.63
N VAL A 258 9.11 8.47 -18.73
CA VAL A 258 9.78 7.87 -17.57
C VAL A 258 10.33 8.95 -16.65
N ARG A 259 10.92 10.00 -17.22
CA ARG A 259 11.42 11.15 -16.45
C ARG A 259 10.30 11.86 -15.70
N HIS A 260 9.19 12.17 -16.36
CA HIS A 260 8.03 12.80 -15.71
C HIS A 260 7.42 11.91 -14.62
N LEU A 261 7.39 10.59 -14.82
CA LEU A 261 6.98 9.65 -13.78
C LEU A 261 7.87 9.73 -12.55
N ILE A 262 9.19 9.70 -12.72
CA ILE A 262 10.14 9.83 -11.61
C ILE A 262 10.00 11.20 -10.93
N GLU A 263 9.87 12.27 -11.71
CA GLU A 263 9.62 13.62 -11.19
C GLU A 263 8.33 13.66 -10.36
N SER A 264 7.24 13.02 -10.80
CA SER A 264 5.98 12.96 -10.06
C SER A 264 6.09 12.19 -8.74
N ILE A 265 6.89 11.11 -8.71
CA ILE A 265 7.15 10.32 -7.49
C ILE A 265 7.93 11.16 -6.47
N ILE A 266 8.83 12.02 -6.95
CA ILE A 266 9.70 12.85 -6.10
C ILE A 266 9.02 14.17 -5.71
N ALA A 267 8.03 14.63 -6.48
CA ALA A 267 7.33 15.91 -6.30
C ALA A 267 6.83 16.22 -4.87
N PRO A 268 6.34 15.25 -4.07
CA PRO A 268 5.96 15.53 -2.68
C PRO A 268 7.11 16.05 -1.79
N SER A 269 8.37 15.87 -2.20
CA SER A 269 9.56 16.30 -1.46
C SER A 269 10.02 17.74 -1.78
N ASP A 270 9.27 18.46 -2.62
CA ASP A 270 9.75 19.69 -3.28
C ASP A 270 9.87 20.89 -2.39
N ASN A 271 8.97 21.03 -1.42
CA ASN A 271 8.85 22.25 -0.63
C ASN A 271 10.13 22.63 0.13
N HIS A 272 11.07 21.68 0.30
CA HIS A 272 12.34 21.91 0.97
C HIS A 272 13.57 21.55 0.11
N PHE A 273 13.37 21.10 -1.13
CA PHE A 273 14.45 20.51 -1.94
C PHE A 273 15.52 21.54 -2.31
N ASP A 274 15.13 22.71 -2.83
CA ASP A 274 16.10 23.73 -3.25
C ASP A 274 16.91 24.30 -2.08
N THR A 275 16.24 24.55 -0.95
CA THR A 275 16.89 24.96 0.29
C THR A 275 17.86 23.89 0.79
N PHE A 276 17.49 22.61 0.68
CA PHE A 276 18.34 21.50 1.07
C PHE A 276 19.57 21.36 0.18
N VAL A 277 19.41 21.45 -1.15
CA VAL A 277 20.52 21.42 -2.11
C VAL A 277 21.49 22.56 -1.84
N SER A 278 20.98 23.78 -1.63
CA SER A 278 21.79 24.97 -1.32
C SER A 278 22.57 24.81 -0.02
N ASN A 279 21.92 24.32 1.04
CA ASN A 279 22.58 24.07 2.33
C ASN A 279 23.68 23.01 2.24
N ILE A 280 23.46 21.94 1.46
CA ILE A 280 24.47 20.91 1.23
C ILE A 280 25.64 21.48 0.43
N HIS A 281 25.36 22.23 -0.63
CA HIS A 281 26.39 22.86 -1.43
C HIS A 281 27.27 23.77 -0.58
N GLN A 282 26.67 24.65 0.22
CA GLN A 282 27.41 25.54 1.11
C GLN A 282 28.28 24.77 2.10
N ALA A 283 27.72 23.74 2.76
CA ALA A 283 28.48 22.93 3.70
C ALA A 283 29.66 22.19 3.05
N CYS A 284 29.49 21.72 1.80
CA CYS A 284 30.56 21.12 1.02
C CYS A 284 31.61 22.14 0.61
N LEU A 285 31.19 23.34 0.19
CA LEU A 285 32.07 24.44 -0.22
C LEU A 285 32.92 24.93 0.95
N ASP A 286 32.33 25.15 2.12
CA ASP A 286 33.04 25.55 3.33
C ASP A 286 34.13 24.52 3.69
N TRP A 287 33.80 23.24 3.56
CA TRP A 287 34.75 22.16 3.82
C TRP A 287 35.86 22.06 2.77
N VAL A 288 35.53 22.19 1.48
CA VAL A 288 36.54 22.21 0.39
C VAL A 288 37.48 23.39 0.58
N ASN A 289 36.95 24.57 0.94
CA ASN A 289 37.76 25.75 1.22
C ASN A 289 38.68 25.53 2.43
N HIS A 290 38.19 24.92 3.51
CA HIS A 290 39.04 24.53 4.64
C HIS A 290 40.14 23.54 4.23
N ALA A 291 39.84 22.57 3.37
CA ALA A 291 40.82 21.60 2.88
C ALA A 291 41.86 22.23 1.94
N ARG A 292 41.50 23.28 1.20
CA ARG A 292 42.44 24.08 0.40
C ARG A 292 43.38 24.89 1.31
N THR A 293 42.83 25.57 2.31
CA THR A 293 43.58 26.44 3.23
C THR A 293 44.54 25.65 4.12
N HIS A 294 44.14 24.46 4.58
CA HIS A 294 44.93 23.62 5.50
C HIS A 294 45.39 22.31 4.86
N GLY A 295 45.53 22.27 3.52
CA GLY A 295 45.76 21.03 2.78
C GLY A 295 47.06 20.30 3.14
N ASN A 296 48.10 21.04 3.49
CA ASN A 296 49.38 20.49 3.96
C ASN A 296 49.28 19.94 5.38
N ASP A 297 48.55 20.61 6.27
CA ASP A 297 48.35 20.17 7.67
C ASP A 297 47.45 18.93 7.76
N LEU A 298 46.56 18.76 6.77
CA LEU A 298 45.59 17.67 6.70
C LEU A 298 46.07 16.48 5.86
N ASP A 299 47.26 16.55 5.25
CA ASP A 299 47.82 15.52 4.35
C ASP A 299 46.89 15.20 3.16
N VAL A 300 46.21 16.23 2.63
CA VAL A 300 45.26 16.13 1.50
C VAL A 300 45.69 16.89 0.26
N ALA A 301 46.82 17.62 0.32
CA ALA A 301 47.32 18.44 -0.78
C ALA A 301 47.48 17.65 -2.10
N ASN A 302 47.97 16.42 -2.03
CA ASN A 302 48.14 15.55 -3.21
C ASN A 302 46.81 15.01 -3.75
N ALA A 303 45.77 14.91 -2.91
CA ALA A 303 44.46 14.44 -3.33
C ALA A 303 43.66 15.49 -4.12
N LEU A 304 44.09 16.76 -4.08
CA LEU A 304 43.48 17.87 -4.81
C LEU A 304 43.78 17.84 -6.32
N VAL A 305 44.85 17.18 -6.77
CA VAL A 305 45.38 17.32 -8.15
C VAL A 305 45.59 15.95 -8.86
N GLY A 306 45.27 14.83 -8.20
CA GLY A 306 45.67 13.48 -8.64
C GLY A 306 44.61 12.62 -9.35
N GLY A 307 43.55 13.19 -9.92
CA GLY A 307 42.43 12.43 -10.51
C GLY A 307 41.67 11.59 -9.46
N THR A 308 41.73 12.00 -8.20
CA THR A 308 41.13 11.24 -7.09
C THR A 308 39.64 11.56 -6.95
N ARG A 309 38.90 10.71 -6.24
CA ARG A 309 37.50 11.01 -5.86
C ARG A 309 37.39 12.35 -5.11
N PHE A 310 38.41 12.73 -4.36
CA PHE A 310 38.45 14.02 -3.68
C PHE A 310 38.51 15.18 -4.68
N GLN A 311 39.32 15.09 -5.73
CA GLN A 311 39.34 16.09 -6.79
C GLN A 311 37.98 16.19 -7.50
N THR A 312 37.33 15.07 -7.82
CA THR A 312 35.97 15.08 -8.39
C THR A 312 34.96 15.77 -7.47
N LEU A 313 35.09 15.62 -6.14
CA LEU A 313 34.26 16.35 -5.19
C LEU A 313 34.47 17.85 -5.28
N VAL A 314 35.74 18.27 -5.35
CA VAL A 314 36.13 19.68 -5.46
C VAL A 314 35.56 20.29 -6.73
N GLU A 315 35.75 19.63 -7.88
CA GLU A 315 35.21 20.07 -9.17
C GLU A 315 33.67 20.19 -9.13
N MET A 316 32.98 19.18 -8.59
CA MET A 316 31.51 19.21 -8.47
C MET A 316 31.00 20.34 -7.57
N VAL A 317 31.74 20.67 -6.51
CA VAL A 317 31.37 21.72 -5.55
C VAL A 317 31.69 23.11 -6.11
N ASP A 318 32.78 23.28 -6.85
CA ASP A 318 33.12 24.56 -7.49
C ASP A 318 32.14 24.91 -8.62
N VAL A 319 31.74 23.92 -9.44
CA VAL A 319 30.71 24.12 -10.48
C VAL A 319 29.35 24.44 -9.86
N GLY A 320 29.07 23.86 -8.68
CA GLY A 320 27.83 24.08 -7.95
C GLY A 320 26.60 23.35 -8.52
N PRO A 321 25.43 23.50 -7.87
CA PRO A 321 24.21 22.83 -8.27
C PRO A 321 23.68 23.39 -9.60
N PRO A 322 23.36 22.52 -10.59
CA PRO A 322 22.86 22.94 -11.90
C PRO A 322 21.53 23.71 -11.87
N ALA A 323 21.15 24.30 -13.01
CA ALA A 323 19.93 25.11 -13.13
C ALA A 323 18.66 24.25 -13.13
N THR A 324 18.65 23.12 -13.84
CA THR A 324 17.44 22.30 -13.93
C THR A 324 17.30 21.38 -12.73
N ARG A 325 16.05 21.16 -12.32
CA ARG A 325 15.71 20.33 -11.16
C ARG A 325 16.23 18.90 -11.26
N TRP A 326 16.11 18.29 -12.43
CA TRP A 326 16.61 16.95 -12.69
C TRP A 326 18.13 16.87 -12.52
N GLU A 327 18.85 17.84 -13.08
CA GLU A 327 20.30 17.91 -12.95
C GLU A 327 20.74 18.17 -11.50
N ARG A 328 19.97 18.91 -10.70
CA ARG A 328 20.22 19.05 -9.25
C ARG A 328 20.11 17.71 -8.51
N TRP A 329 19.14 16.87 -8.86
CA TRP A 329 19.04 15.52 -8.31
C TRP A 329 20.23 14.65 -8.72
N LEU A 330 20.63 14.71 -9.98
CA LEU A 330 21.82 14.01 -10.47
C LEU A 330 23.10 14.49 -9.79
N TRP A 331 23.24 15.80 -9.58
CA TRP A 331 24.35 16.41 -8.87
C TRP A 331 24.41 15.93 -7.41
N LEU A 332 23.27 15.91 -6.71
CA LEU A 332 23.19 15.41 -5.34
C LEU A 332 23.49 13.91 -5.23
N HIS A 333 23.06 13.12 -6.21
CA HIS A 333 23.43 11.72 -6.32
C HIS A 333 24.94 11.56 -6.55
N GLY A 334 25.53 12.34 -7.45
CA GLY A 334 26.98 12.35 -7.69
C GLY A 334 27.77 12.73 -6.44
N LEU A 335 27.33 13.75 -5.69
CA LEU A 335 27.93 14.11 -4.40
C LEU A 335 27.88 12.94 -3.40
N CYS A 336 26.75 12.24 -3.32
CA CYS A 336 26.63 11.05 -2.46
C CYS A 336 27.61 9.96 -2.90
N MET A 337 27.71 9.72 -4.21
CA MET A 337 28.62 8.73 -4.79
C MET A 337 30.08 9.07 -4.60
N VAL A 338 30.46 10.35 -4.51
CA VAL A 338 31.85 10.76 -4.29
C VAL A 338 32.21 10.76 -2.79
N THR A 339 31.27 11.16 -1.92
CA THR A 339 31.51 11.30 -0.47
C THR A 339 31.34 9.99 0.33
N CYS A 340 30.60 9.02 -0.20
CA CYS A 340 30.27 7.76 0.49
C CYS A 340 30.89 6.53 -0.21
N THR A 341 31.22 5.48 0.55
CA THR A 341 31.48 4.15 -0.02
C THR A 341 30.17 3.38 -0.20
N LYS A 342 30.10 2.42 -1.14
CA LYS A 342 28.89 1.61 -1.40
C LYS A 342 28.29 0.99 -0.13
N SER A 343 29.14 0.49 0.78
CA SER A 343 28.74 -0.11 2.07
C SER A 343 28.20 0.88 3.10
N THR A 344 28.48 2.18 2.93
CA THR A 344 28.05 3.26 3.81
C THR A 344 26.71 3.85 3.37
N HIS A 345 26.41 3.79 2.06
CA HIS A 345 25.16 4.29 1.48
C HIS A 345 23.92 3.55 2.01
N GLN A 346 24.03 2.26 2.32
CA GLN A 346 22.93 1.42 2.81
C GLN A 346 22.71 1.49 4.34
N LYS A 347 23.64 2.10 5.11
CA LYS A 347 23.57 2.15 6.57
C LYS A 347 22.97 3.48 7.04
N SER A 348 21.94 3.41 7.90
CA SER A 348 21.31 4.61 8.46
C SER A 348 22.30 5.50 9.23
N LYS A 349 23.41 4.96 9.75
CA LYS A 349 24.52 5.72 10.37
C LYS A 349 25.82 5.43 9.62
N GLY A 350 26.09 6.18 8.56
CA GLY A 350 27.34 6.11 7.81
C GLY A 350 28.35 7.18 8.24
N GLN A 351 29.63 6.82 8.37
CA GLN A 351 30.73 7.79 8.41
C GLN A 351 31.04 8.21 6.97
N ARG A 352 30.82 9.49 6.64
CA ARG A 352 31.13 10.04 5.31
C ARG A 352 32.57 10.56 5.31
N ILE A 353 33.30 10.28 4.23
CA ILE A 353 34.75 10.50 4.06
C ILE A 353 35.60 9.60 4.98
N GLN A 354 35.88 8.37 4.53
CA GLN A 354 36.81 7.46 5.21
C GLN A 354 38.23 7.65 4.69
N ARG A 355 39.25 7.31 5.51
CA ARG A 355 40.69 7.39 5.16
C ARG A 355 41.04 6.73 3.82
N GLY A 356 40.28 5.74 3.37
CA GLY A 356 40.49 5.08 2.07
C GLY A 356 40.21 5.95 0.84
N ASN A 357 39.75 7.19 1.01
CA ASN A 357 39.63 8.18 -0.08
C ASN A 357 40.93 8.99 -0.29
N LEU A 358 41.97 8.77 0.52
CA LEU A 358 43.30 9.37 0.39
C LEU A 358 44.32 8.23 0.18
N TYR A 359 45.35 8.47 -0.63
CA TYR A 359 46.39 7.48 -0.91
C TYR A 359 47.06 7.01 0.40
N GLN A 360 47.45 5.73 0.40
CA GLN A 360 47.83 4.96 1.58
C GLN A 360 49.24 5.28 2.08
N PHE A 361 49.51 6.51 2.54
CA PHE A 361 50.78 6.86 3.19
C PHE A 361 50.60 7.89 4.31
N SER A 362 50.08 7.48 5.47
CA SER A 362 50.61 7.95 6.77
C SER A 362 49.96 7.18 7.94
N ARG A 363 50.80 6.60 8.80
CA ARG A 363 50.41 5.83 10.00
C ARG A 363 50.06 6.73 11.22
N LEU A 364 49.80 8.02 11.04
CA LEU A 364 49.76 9.00 12.14
C LEU A 364 48.42 9.69 12.41
N TRP A 365 47.30 9.22 11.86
CA TRP A 365 46.01 9.73 12.33
C TRP A 365 45.58 9.05 13.64
N ALA A 366 45.74 9.76 14.76
CA ALA A 366 45.13 9.43 16.05
C ALA A 366 43.76 10.14 16.24
N PRO A 367 42.86 9.66 17.11
CA PRO A 367 41.43 9.93 17.06
C PRO A 367 41.05 11.24 17.78
N ARG A 368 41.18 12.40 17.12
CA ARG A 368 40.76 13.69 17.71
C ARG A 368 39.68 14.49 16.98
N ASN A 369 39.12 14.01 15.88
CA ASN A 369 37.99 14.69 15.22
C ASN A 369 36.62 14.06 15.55
N ARG A 370 36.18 14.21 16.81
CA ARG A 370 34.80 13.90 17.24
C ARG A 370 33.75 14.95 16.79
N HIS A 371 34.16 16.06 16.18
CA HIS A 371 33.24 17.14 15.76
C HIS A 371 32.56 16.93 14.39
N LEU A 372 33.13 16.11 13.48
CA LEU A 372 32.51 15.77 12.19
C LEU A 372 31.19 14.99 12.36
N GLY A 373 31.13 14.14 13.40
CA GLY A 373 29.91 13.47 13.80
C GLY A 373 28.87 14.43 14.36
N GLN A 374 29.24 15.62 14.85
CA GLN A 374 28.32 16.57 15.49
C GLN A 374 27.67 17.54 14.51
N CYS A 375 28.32 18.04 13.46
CA CYS A 375 27.62 18.86 12.44
C CYS A 375 26.60 18.03 11.65
N PHE A 376 26.97 16.81 11.22
CA PHE A 376 26.01 15.88 10.61
C PHE A 376 24.97 15.36 11.61
N ARG A 377 25.29 15.18 12.91
CA ARG A 377 24.27 14.89 13.96
C ARG A 377 23.41 16.09 14.32
N CYS A 378 23.87 17.33 14.19
CA CYS A 378 23.12 18.53 14.55
C CYS A 378 22.11 18.85 13.45
N CYS A 379 22.54 18.72 12.19
CA CYS A 379 21.64 18.71 11.05
C CYS A 379 20.65 17.54 11.21
N ARG A 380 21.10 16.30 11.47
CA ARG A 380 20.23 15.14 11.73
C ARG A 380 19.38 15.20 13.02
N LYS A 381 19.72 15.99 14.03
CA LYS A 381 18.87 16.20 15.23
C LYS A 381 17.77 17.22 14.96
N LYS A 382 18.00 18.19 14.07
CA LYS A 382 17.00 19.17 13.63
C LYS A 382 16.13 18.65 12.46
N THR A 383 16.71 17.94 11.49
CA THR A 383 15.97 17.35 10.34
C THR A 383 15.56 15.90 10.57
N GLY A 384 16.29 15.07 11.33
CA GLY A 384 15.87 13.69 11.65
C GLY A 384 14.74 13.62 12.67
N LYS A 385 14.55 14.65 13.51
CA LYS A 385 13.30 14.82 14.28
C LYS A 385 12.13 15.27 13.41
N ARG A 386 12.35 15.96 12.28
CA ARG A 386 11.25 16.33 11.36
C ARG A 386 10.95 15.24 10.34
N VAL A 387 11.95 14.57 9.76
CA VAL A 387 11.76 13.51 8.74
C VAL A 387 11.38 12.18 9.40
N GLY A 388 11.90 11.86 10.59
CA GLY A 388 11.42 10.72 11.39
C GLY A 388 10.02 10.92 11.96
N CYS A 389 9.64 12.16 12.31
CA CYS A 389 8.27 12.48 12.67
C CYS A 389 7.34 12.66 11.47
N LEU A 390 7.82 13.04 10.28
CA LEU A 390 7.02 13.12 9.06
C LEU A 390 6.72 11.72 8.54
N ASN A 391 7.70 10.81 8.51
CA ASN A 391 7.44 9.45 8.03
C ASN A 391 6.59 8.64 9.04
N ARG A 392 6.75 8.87 10.35
CA ARG A 392 5.91 8.22 11.37
C ARG A 392 4.54 8.88 11.54
N ARG A 393 4.42 10.22 11.45
CA ARG A 393 3.11 10.89 11.44
C ARG A 393 2.34 10.69 10.15
N TYR A 394 2.96 10.57 8.97
CA TYR A 394 2.22 10.24 7.74
C TYR A 394 1.77 8.77 7.72
N LEU A 395 2.59 7.84 8.20
CA LEU A 395 2.17 6.43 8.35
C LEU A 395 1.13 6.23 9.48
N GLU A 396 1.10 7.08 10.51
CA GLU A 396 0.08 7.05 11.58
C GLU A 396 -1.17 7.90 11.27
N GLN A 397 -1.07 8.97 10.47
CA GLN A 397 -2.21 9.78 9.99
C GLN A 397 -2.98 9.09 8.86
N SER A 398 -2.34 8.19 8.11
CA SER A 398 -3.03 7.31 7.17
C SER A 398 -3.87 6.21 7.86
N ARG A 399 -3.92 6.20 9.21
CA ARG A 399 -4.65 5.21 10.03
C ARG A 399 -5.62 5.80 11.06
N ARG A 400 -6.00 7.09 11.00
CA ARG A 400 -7.05 7.65 11.88
C ARG A 400 -7.94 8.67 11.16
N PRO A 401 -9.27 8.55 11.24
CA PRO A 401 -10.19 9.63 10.88
C PRO A 401 -10.43 10.57 12.08
N ASN A 402 -10.75 11.81 11.73
CA ASN A 402 -11.39 12.89 12.52
C ASN A 402 -10.54 13.88 13.34
N PHE A 403 -10.49 15.10 12.78
CA PHE A 403 -10.88 16.42 13.34
C PHE A 403 -10.75 16.68 14.85
N GLU A 404 -10.05 17.78 15.17
CA GLU A 404 -10.52 18.73 16.18
C GLU A 404 -10.20 20.17 15.74
N VAL A 405 -11.25 20.98 15.76
CA VAL A 405 -11.29 22.43 15.53
C VAL A 405 -10.92 23.11 16.84
N LEU A 406 -9.93 24.00 16.86
CA LEU A 406 -9.83 25.03 17.89
C LEU A 406 -9.43 26.36 17.24
N GLY A 407 -10.28 27.36 17.49
CA GLY A 407 -10.20 28.73 16.99
C GLY A 407 -9.14 29.61 17.67
N PRO A 408 -9.30 30.95 17.59
CA PRO A 408 -8.19 31.86 17.33
C PRO A 408 -7.44 32.37 18.56
N CYS A 409 -6.24 32.88 18.26
CA CYS A 409 -5.36 33.74 19.04
C CYS A 409 -6.01 34.56 20.16
N SER A 410 -5.35 34.55 21.32
CA SER A 410 -5.32 35.68 22.24
C SER A 410 -3.88 36.01 22.63
N ILE A 411 -3.63 37.31 22.53
CA ILE A 411 -2.44 38.11 22.78
C ILE A 411 -2.08 38.06 24.28
N LEU A 412 -0.78 38.05 24.64
CA LEU A 412 -0.15 38.97 25.62
C LEU A 412 1.25 38.49 26.07
N ALA A 413 2.12 39.49 26.24
CA ALA A 413 3.52 39.52 26.70
C ALA A 413 4.60 39.24 25.65
#